data_AF-A0A8C4DF07-F1
#
_entry.id   AF-A0A8C4DF07-F1
#
_cell.length_a   1.000
_cell.length_b   1.000
_cell.length_c   1.000
_cell.angle_alpha   90.00
_cell.angle_beta   90.00
_cell.angle_gamma   90.00
#
_symmetry.space_group_name_H-M   'P 1'
#
loop_
_entity.id
_entity.type
_entity.pdbx_description
1 polymer ?
#
loop_
_entity_poly.entity_id
_entity_poly.type
_entity_poly.pdbx_seq_one_letter_code
_entity_poly.pdbx_strand_id
1 'polypeptide(L)'
;MERVVVEVPINNGFSLAGPSTTPRKRQVRFSARHDIILLREVIAQNPFASKEPGRIWARVGEIITAALQDENFEVDARRCRERTMLLLDYYKKQDFPSLRRFGTERLYAQKEDLLHEVLELEAEKGLLASGESTKYQEDELRKRAIEELTLPEQDKPNVSITQTPAAAEPEEDREEMAELSAAPMAKRPCQCCCQTYSEILSFLEKRSEAEQRLREDELALRREELEIQRSKIALERERLGAERKERERRFELESQERRLGVELGKSVVYQESNKETRVDVKESVRGQDIFIIQTIPRDVNTAIMELLVMAYALKTSCAKNIIGVIPYFPYSKQCKMRKRGSIVCKLLASMLAKAGLTHIITVDLHQKEIQGFFSFPVDNLRASPFLIQYIQEEIPDYRNAVIVAKSPSAAKRAQSYAERLRLGLAVMHGEAHQSESDMADGRHSPPLSRTTTGHTGLELPLMMAKEKPPITVVGDVGGRIAIIVDDIIDDVEDFVATAEILKERGAYKIYIMATHGLLSADAPRLIEESAIDEVVVTNTVPHEVQKLQCPKIKTVDVSMILAEAIRRIHNGESMAYLFRNIAVDD
;
A
#
# COMPACT_ATOMS: atom_id res chain seq x y z
N MET A 1 -3.22 -37.75 11.48
CA MET A 1 -3.89 -36.46 11.26
C MET A 1 -3.42 -35.95 9.92
N GLU A 2 -4.33 -35.41 9.11
CA GLU A 2 -4.02 -34.97 7.74
C GLU A 2 -3.24 -33.65 7.79
N ARG A 3 -2.29 -33.52 6.86
CA ARG A 3 -1.44 -32.33 6.70
C ARG A 3 -2.01 -31.51 5.56
N VAL A 4 -2.26 -30.21 5.78
CA VAL A 4 -2.67 -29.31 4.71
C VAL A 4 -1.95 -27.97 4.87
N VAL A 5 -0.91 -27.76 4.05
CA VAL A 5 -0.19 -26.48 3.92
C VAL A 5 -0.82 -25.74 2.75
N VAL A 6 -1.91 -25.02 3.00
CA VAL A 6 -2.75 -24.45 1.93
C VAL A 6 -1.97 -23.41 1.13
N GLU A 7 -1.74 -23.73 -0.15
CA GLU A 7 -1.20 -22.82 -1.17
C GLU A 7 -2.19 -22.80 -2.36
N VAL A 8 -1.94 -21.97 -3.37
CA VAL A 8 -3.02 -21.27 -4.09
C VAL A 8 -3.07 -21.48 -5.64
N PRO A 9 -2.94 -22.72 -6.19
CA PRO A 9 -2.91 -22.98 -7.64
C PRO A 9 -4.27 -23.06 -8.38
N ILE A 10 -4.51 -22.17 -9.35
CA ILE A 10 -5.69 -22.21 -10.25
C ILE A 10 -5.48 -23.17 -11.43
N ASN A 11 -6.39 -24.13 -11.68
CA ASN A 11 -7.51 -23.97 -12.64
C ASN A 11 -8.37 -25.25 -12.86
N ASN A 12 -9.50 -25.06 -13.56
CA ASN A 12 -10.28 -26.01 -14.36
C ASN A 12 -11.03 -27.18 -13.70
N GLY A 13 -12.32 -27.33 -14.06
CA GLY A 13 -12.88 -28.66 -14.35
C GLY A 13 -14.08 -29.16 -13.52
N PHE A 14 -15.30 -28.85 -13.98
CA PHE A 14 -16.49 -29.73 -13.98
C PHE A 14 -16.87 -30.61 -12.75
N SER A 15 -18.02 -30.25 -12.16
CA SER A 15 -19.24 -31.09 -12.05
C SER A 15 -19.72 -31.65 -10.69
N LEU A 16 -21.07 -31.61 -10.54
CA LEU A 16 -21.98 -32.45 -9.73
C LEU A 16 -21.81 -32.62 -8.20
N ALA A 17 -22.34 -31.61 -7.49
CA ALA A 17 -23.43 -31.70 -6.50
C ALA A 17 -23.68 -32.99 -5.66
N GLY A 18 -23.84 -32.79 -4.35
CA GLY A 18 -24.54 -33.70 -3.42
C GLY A 18 -24.95 -32.99 -2.11
N PRO A 19 -26.23 -32.97 -1.71
CA PRO A 19 -26.68 -32.26 -0.51
C PRO A 19 -26.70 -33.13 0.75
N SER A 20 -26.38 -32.55 1.92
CA SER A 20 -26.86 -33.07 3.21
C SER A 20 -27.20 -31.91 4.16
N THR A 21 -28.21 -32.12 5.01
CA THR A 21 -28.90 -31.04 5.72
C THR A 21 -28.89 -31.22 7.23
N THR A 22 -28.29 -30.27 7.95
CA THR A 22 -28.64 -29.99 9.36
C THR A 22 -28.59 -28.49 9.62
N PRO A 23 -29.63 -27.87 10.21
CA PRO A 23 -29.64 -26.44 10.48
C PRO A 23 -28.84 -26.09 11.75
N ARG A 24 -28.04 -25.02 11.68
CA ARG A 24 -27.56 -24.26 12.86
C ARG A 24 -27.95 -22.79 12.65
N LYS A 25 -28.34 -22.08 13.72
CA LYS A 25 -29.00 -20.76 13.65
C LYS A 25 -28.25 -19.81 12.71
N ARG A 26 -28.94 -19.32 11.67
CA ARG A 26 -28.37 -18.41 10.65
C ARG A 26 -28.11 -17.03 11.25
N GLN A 27 -27.03 -16.38 10.83
CA GLN A 27 -26.82 -14.97 11.14
C GLN A 27 -27.84 -14.13 10.36
N VAL A 28 -28.87 -13.66 11.06
CA VAL A 28 -29.99 -12.89 10.49
C VAL A 28 -29.48 -11.69 9.68
N ARG A 29 -29.95 -11.54 8.43
CA ARG A 29 -29.49 -10.55 7.46
C ARG A 29 -30.64 -9.60 7.09
N PHE A 30 -30.45 -8.31 7.34
CA PHE A 30 -31.41 -7.28 6.94
C PHE A 30 -31.41 -7.12 5.42
N SER A 31 -32.61 -7.16 4.82
CA SER A 31 -32.92 -6.77 3.45
C SER A 31 -33.55 -5.36 3.45
N ALA A 32 -33.78 -4.72 2.31
CA ALA A 32 -34.59 -3.49 2.28
C ALA A 32 -35.99 -3.70 2.88
N ARG A 33 -36.62 -4.88 2.70
CA ARG A 33 -37.91 -5.22 3.35
C ARG A 33 -37.80 -5.19 4.87
N HIS A 34 -36.73 -5.75 5.43
CA HIS A 34 -36.47 -5.75 6.87
C HIS A 34 -36.12 -4.35 7.40
N ASP A 35 -35.38 -3.55 6.63
CA ASP A 35 -35.10 -2.15 6.96
C ASP A 35 -36.39 -1.29 6.99
N ILE A 36 -37.28 -1.45 6.00
CA ILE A 36 -38.55 -0.71 5.90
C ILE A 36 -39.48 -1.03 7.07
N ILE A 37 -39.59 -2.32 7.45
CA ILE A 37 -40.42 -2.75 8.59
C ILE A 37 -39.81 -2.23 9.90
N LEU A 38 -38.49 -2.29 10.06
CA LEU A 38 -37.78 -1.71 11.22
C LEU A 38 -38.02 -0.19 11.34
N LEU A 39 -37.89 0.56 10.26
CA LEU A 39 -38.05 2.02 10.29
C LEU A 39 -39.50 2.42 10.63
N ARG A 40 -40.49 1.74 10.04
CA ARG A 40 -41.92 1.95 10.38
C ARG A 40 -42.22 1.69 11.86
N GLU A 41 -41.68 0.63 12.43
CA GLU A 41 -41.91 0.33 13.86
C GLU A 41 -41.15 1.31 14.79
N VAL A 42 -40.00 1.82 14.35
CA VAL A 42 -39.28 2.91 15.04
C VAL A 42 -40.07 4.22 15.04
N ILE A 43 -40.72 4.57 13.91
CA ILE A 43 -41.62 5.73 13.83
C ILE A 43 -42.81 5.52 14.78
N ALA A 44 -43.53 4.40 14.63
CA ALA A 44 -44.76 4.11 15.37
C ALA A 44 -44.57 4.03 16.89
N GLN A 45 -43.41 3.59 17.38
CA GLN A 45 -43.11 3.48 18.82
C GLN A 45 -42.31 4.67 19.38
N ASN A 46 -41.79 5.57 18.53
CA ASN A 46 -40.89 6.68 18.85
C ASN A 46 -39.92 6.41 20.04
N PRO A 47 -38.85 5.61 19.86
CA PRO A 47 -37.86 5.36 20.90
C PRO A 47 -36.93 6.56 21.19
N PHE A 48 -37.15 7.71 20.55
CA PHE A 48 -36.34 8.93 20.73
C PHE A 48 -36.93 9.86 21.78
N ALA A 49 -38.25 10.05 21.80
CA ALA A 49 -38.95 10.91 22.75
C ALA A 49 -39.10 10.32 24.17
N SER A 50 -38.91 9.00 24.34
CA SER A 50 -39.14 8.32 25.62
C SER A 50 -37.97 8.44 26.61
N LYS A 51 -38.32 8.56 27.91
CA LYS A 51 -37.38 8.50 29.05
C LYS A 51 -36.80 7.10 29.28
N GLU A 52 -37.46 6.04 28.81
CA GLU A 52 -36.98 4.64 28.89
C GLU A 52 -36.73 4.05 27.48
N PRO A 53 -35.77 4.60 26.69
CA PRO A 53 -35.60 4.20 25.29
C PRO A 53 -35.28 2.71 25.14
N GLY A 54 -34.54 2.10 26.08
CA GLY A 54 -34.21 0.68 26.05
C GLY A 54 -35.43 -0.25 26.09
N ARG A 55 -36.50 0.16 26.79
CA ARG A 55 -37.75 -0.60 26.88
C ARG A 55 -38.56 -0.53 25.58
N ILE A 56 -38.53 0.63 24.90
CA ILE A 56 -39.15 0.77 23.59
C ILE A 56 -38.38 -0.02 22.54
N TRP A 57 -37.04 0.03 22.53
CA TRP A 57 -36.24 -0.81 21.63
C TRP A 57 -36.49 -2.32 21.82
N ALA A 58 -36.79 -2.78 23.04
CA ALA A 58 -37.22 -4.17 23.27
C ALA A 58 -38.56 -4.48 22.58
N ARG A 59 -39.58 -3.64 22.79
CA ARG A 59 -40.88 -3.77 22.12
C ARG A 59 -40.78 -3.75 20.60
N VAL A 60 -39.93 -2.89 20.04
CA VAL A 60 -39.62 -2.83 18.60
C VAL A 60 -38.99 -4.16 18.12
N GLY A 61 -38.05 -4.74 18.89
CA GLY A 61 -37.47 -6.06 18.59
C GLY A 61 -38.48 -7.20 18.63
N GLU A 62 -39.37 -7.21 19.63
CA GLU A 62 -40.47 -8.18 19.77
C GLU A 62 -41.43 -8.11 18.57
N ILE A 63 -41.89 -6.92 18.20
CA ILE A 63 -42.85 -6.71 17.10
C ILE A 63 -42.23 -7.08 15.74
N ILE A 64 -40.98 -6.70 15.49
CA ILE A 64 -40.28 -7.06 14.24
C ILE A 64 -40.03 -8.59 14.17
N THR A 65 -39.65 -9.21 15.28
CA THR A 65 -39.48 -10.68 15.36
C THR A 65 -40.81 -11.41 15.16
N ALA A 66 -41.92 -10.87 15.66
CA ALA A 66 -43.27 -11.39 15.42
C ALA A 66 -43.73 -11.21 13.96
N ALA A 67 -43.46 -10.05 13.36
CA ALA A 67 -43.83 -9.73 11.98
C ALA A 67 -43.01 -10.47 10.90
N LEU A 68 -41.91 -11.15 11.28
CA LEU A 68 -40.98 -11.82 10.38
C LEU A 68 -40.74 -13.31 10.77
N GLN A 69 -41.65 -13.94 11.51
CA GLN A 69 -41.54 -15.34 11.93
C GLN A 69 -41.36 -16.30 10.73
N ASP A 70 -42.03 -16.04 9.61
CA ASP A 70 -41.92 -16.82 8.37
C ASP A 70 -40.49 -16.88 7.79
N GLU A 71 -39.65 -15.87 8.03
CA GLU A 71 -38.30 -15.76 7.46
C GLU A 71 -37.18 -16.29 8.40
N ASN A 72 -37.52 -16.92 9.53
CA ASN A 72 -36.57 -17.31 10.60
C ASN A 72 -35.74 -16.11 11.12
N PHE A 73 -36.41 -14.97 11.32
CA PHE A 73 -35.80 -13.68 11.63
C PHE A 73 -35.98 -13.30 13.11
N GLU A 74 -34.95 -13.52 13.93
CA GLU A 74 -34.94 -13.28 15.39
C GLU A 74 -33.95 -12.13 15.71
N VAL A 75 -34.43 -11.02 16.31
CA VAL A 75 -33.62 -9.79 16.50
C VAL A 75 -33.87 -9.09 17.85
N ASP A 76 -32.79 -8.93 18.62
CA ASP A 76 -32.80 -8.23 19.92
C ASP A 76 -32.92 -6.71 19.81
N ALA A 77 -33.45 -6.09 20.87
CA ALA A 77 -33.55 -4.65 21.09
C ALA A 77 -32.31 -3.84 20.65
N ARG A 78 -31.13 -4.30 21.11
CA ARG A 78 -29.83 -3.69 20.82
C ARG A 78 -29.55 -3.65 19.32
N ARG A 79 -29.92 -4.71 18.61
CA ARG A 79 -29.60 -4.93 17.20
C ARG A 79 -30.56 -4.17 16.28
N CYS A 80 -31.82 -3.98 16.67
CA CYS A 80 -32.71 -2.98 16.04
C CYS A 80 -32.10 -1.57 16.16
N ARG A 81 -31.71 -1.16 17.37
CA ARG A 81 -31.09 0.16 17.61
C ARG A 81 -29.83 0.36 16.78
N GLU A 82 -28.87 -0.57 16.85
CA GLU A 82 -27.63 -0.51 16.07
C GLU A 82 -27.88 -0.44 14.56
N ARG A 83 -28.90 -1.15 14.05
CA ARG A 83 -29.29 -1.09 12.63
C ARG A 83 -29.89 0.27 12.24
N THR A 84 -30.82 0.82 13.03
CA THR A 84 -31.42 2.14 12.74
C THR A 84 -30.38 3.26 12.78
N MET A 85 -29.51 3.29 13.79
CA MET A 85 -28.43 4.29 13.89
C MET A 85 -27.49 4.23 12.68
N LEU A 86 -27.16 3.02 12.19
CA LEU A 86 -26.33 2.84 11.00
C LEU A 86 -27.02 3.33 9.71
N LEU A 87 -28.33 3.12 9.57
CA LEU A 87 -29.08 3.61 8.40
C LEU A 87 -29.18 5.14 8.38
N LEU A 88 -29.40 5.77 9.54
CA LEU A 88 -29.37 7.23 9.68
C LEU A 88 -27.99 7.81 9.39
N ASP A 89 -26.91 7.15 9.82
CA ASP A 89 -25.53 7.58 9.54
C ASP A 89 -25.22 7.57 8.03
N TYR A 90 -25.63 6.52 7.30
CA TYR A 90 -25.50 6.50 5.83
C TYR A 90 -26.35 7.58 5.14
N TYR A 91 -27.58 7.82 5.61
CA TYR A 91 -28.47 8.84 5.05
C TYR A 91 -27.92 10.26 5.28
N LYS A 92 -27.49 10.58 6.50
CA LYS A 92 -26.83 11.86 6.86
C LYS A 92 -25.56 12.12 6.04
N LYS A 93 -24.84 11.07 5.63
CA LYS A 93 -23.62 11.14 4.82
C LYS A 93 -23.86 11.06 3.31
N GLN A 94 -25.12 10.91 2.87
CA GLN A 94 -25.49 10.69 1.47
C GLN A 94 -24.78 9.47 0.83
N ASP A 95 -24.49 8.43 1.63
CA ASP A 95 -23.90 7.17 1.17
C ASP A 95 -24.99 6.24 0.59
N PHE A 96 -25.51 6.66 -0.56
CA PHE A 96 -26.51 5.90 -1.31
C PHE A 96 -26.01 4.48 -1.69
N PRO A 97 -24.74 4.22 -2.05
CA PRO A 97 -24.24 2.86 -2.28
C PRO A 97 -24.38 1.93 -1.07
N SER A 98 -24.04 2.37 0.14
CA SER A 98 -24.26 1.57 1.36
C SER A 98 -25.74 1.43 1.71
N LEU A 99 -26.55 2.45 1.44
CA LEU A 99 -27.97 2.47 1.75
C LEU A 99 -28.80 1.55 0.83
N ARG A 100 -28.46 1.55 -0.48
CA ARG A 100 -29.13 0.85 -1.59
C ARG A 100 -28.50 -0.52 -1.91
N ARG A 101 -28.05 -1.23 -0.87
CA ARG A 101 -27.24 -2.45 -1.02
C ARG A 101 -28.02 -3.73 -1.40
N PHE A 102 -29.31 -3.86 -1.01
CA PHE A 102 -30.15 -5.03 -1.31
C PHE A 102 -31.65 -4.67 -1.43
N GLY A 103 -32.23 -4.72 -2.63
CA GLY A 103 -33.61 -4.30 -2.90
C GLY A 103 -33.82 -3.82 -4.34
N THR A 104 -34.99 -3.25 -4.61
CA THR A 104 -35.35 -2.57 -5.88
C THR A 104 -35.49 -1.07 -5.64
N GLU A 105 -35.41 -0.25 -6.69
CA GLU A 105 -35.48 1.22 -6.58
C GLU A 105 -36.73 1.72 -5.85
N ARG A 106 -37.89 1.08 -6.08
CA ARG A 106 -39.14 1.39 -5.35
C ARG A 106 -39.05 1.14 -3.84
N LEU A 107 -38.28 0.14 -3.41
CA LEU A 107 -38.01 -0.11 -1.99
C LEU A 107 -36.94 0.85 -1.43
N TYR A 108 -36.05 1.38 -2.28
CA TYR A 108 -35.07 2.37 -1.85
C TYR A 108 -35.69 3.76 -1.63
N ALA A 109 -36.56 4.22 -2.55
CA ALA A 109 -37.33 5.44 -2.35
C ALA A 109 -38.13 5.38 -1.03
N GLN A 110 -38.96 4.34 -0.85
CA GLN A 110 -39.73 4.12 0.39
C GLN A 110 -38.87 4.04 1.65
N LYS A 111 -37.63 3.56 1.55
CA LYS A 111 -36.69 3.49 2.68
C LYS A 111 -36.05 4.86 2.96
N GLU A 112 -35.82 5.68 1.94
CA GLU A 112 -35.28 7.04 2.05
C GLU A 112 -36.35 8.00 2.60
N ASP A 113 -37.61 7.85 2.22
CA ASP A 113 -38.76 8.56 2.81
C ASP A 113 -38.84 8.31 4.33
N LEU A 114 -38.84 7.04 4.73
CA LEU A 114 -38.91 6.62 6.15
C LEU A 114 -37.65 7.01 6.95
N LEU A 115 -36.51 7.25 6.30
CA LEU A 115 -35.31 7.74 6.96
C LEU A 115 -35.33 9.26 7.19
N HIS A 116 -36.09 10.00 6.38
CA HIS A 116 -36.37 11.41 6.63
C HIS A 116 -37.22 11.56 7.91
N GLU A 117 -38.33 10.83 7.99
CA GLU A 117 -39.25 10.84 9.14
C GLU A 117 -38.54 10.42 10.45
N VAL A 118 -37.71 9.37 10.42
CA VAL A 118 -36.91 8.97 11.60
C VAL A 118 -35.84 10.02 11.98
N LEU A 119 -35.30 10.76 11.01
CA LEU A 119 -34.32 11.82 11.25
C LEU A 119 -34.96 13.03 11.95
N GLU A 120 -36.21 13.38 11.60
CA GLU A 120 -36.98 14.42 12.27
C GLU A 120 -37.25 14.05 13.74
N LEU A 121 -37.69 12.82 14.01
CA LEU A 121 -37.89 12.31 15.38
C LEU A 121 -36.60 12.26 16.22
N GLU A 122 -35.43 12.11 15.58
CA GLU A 122 -34.13 12.23 16.25
C GLU A 122 -33.78 13.70 16.57
N ALA A 123 -34.18 14.65 15.72
CA ALA A 123 -33.96 16.08 15.88
C ALA A 123 -34.86 16.71 16.96
N GLU A 124 -36.14 16.34 17.04
CA GLU A 124 -37.08 16.78 18.09
C GLU A 124 -36.55 16.51 19.50
N LYS A 125 -35.90 15.35 19.68
CA LYS A 125 -35.24 14.97 20.92
C LYS A 125 -34.13 15.95 21.32
N GLY A 126 -33.47 16.58 20.35
CA GLY A 126 -32.49 17.64 20.58
C GLY A 126 -33.13 18.84 21.27
N LEU A 127 -34.26 19.34 20.76
CA LEU A 127 -35.00 20.44 21.38
C LEU A 127 -35.53 20.07 22.76
N LEU A 128 -36.04 18.85 22.96
CA LEU A 128 -36.54 18.40 24.27
C LEU A 128 -35.44 18.24 25.34
N ALA A 129 -34.16 18.15 24.94
CA ALA A 129 -33.02 18.12 25.86
C ALA A 129 -32.51 19.52 26.26
N SER A 130 -32.74 20.54 25.43
CA SER A 130 -32.37 21.94 25.68
C SER A 130 -33.62 22.80 25.92
N GLY A 131 -33.92 23.12 27.18
CA GLY A 131 -35.18 23.77 27.59
C GLY A 131 -35.41 25.23 27.16
N GLU A 132 -35.32 25.54 25.86
CA GLU A 132 -35.57 26.86 25.26
C GLU A 132 -36.82 26.85 24.33
N SER A 133 -37.94 26.33 24.83
CA SER A 133 -39.20 26.17 24.07
C SER A 133 -39.86 27.50 23.61
N THR A 134 -39.23 28.65 23.83
CA THR A 134 -39.77 30.00 23.57
C THR A 134 -39.01 30.79 22.51
N LYS A 135 -37.80 30.39 22.08
CA LYS A 135 -37.06 31.11 21.01
C LYS A 135 -37.48 30.74 19.59
N TYR A 136 -37.85 29.49 19.36
CA TYR A 136 -38.17 28.99 18.01
C TYR A 136 -39.35 29.73 17.34
N GLN A 137 -40.27 30.31 18.12
CA GLN A 137 -41.40 31.07 17.58
C GLN A 137 -41.00 32.45 17.02
N GLU A 138 -39.91 33.08 17.49
CA GLU A 138 -39.46 34.38 16.96
C GLU A 138 -38.72 34.24 15.62
N ASP A 139 -37.85 33.23 15.48
CA ASP A 139 -37.10 33.01 14.24
C ASP A 139 -37.96 32.46 13.09
N GLU A 140 -39.02 31.71 13.39
CA GLU A 140 -39.95 31.24 12.35
C GLU A 140 -40.82 32.39 11.78
N LEU A 141 -41.26 33.33 12.63
CA LEU A 141 -41.91 34.56 12.21
C LEU A 141 -41.00 35.42 11.32
N ARG A 142 -39.69 35.46 11.61
CA ARG A 142 -38.70 36.16 10.78
C ARG A 142 -38.50 35.56 9.39
N LYS A 143 -38.53 34.23 9.25
CA LYS A 143 -38.37 33.58 7.93
C LYS A 143 -39.59 33.79 7.03
N ARG A 144 -40.80 33.60 7.58
CA ARG A 144 -42.05 33.77 6.84
C ARG A 144 -42.21 35.19 6.26
N ALA A 145 -41.70 36.20 6.96
CA ALA A 145 -41.68 37.60 6.50
C ALA A 145 -40.70 37.89 5.33
N ILE A 146 -39.86 36.92 4.92
CA ILE A 146 -38.87 37.07 3.84
C ILE A 146 -39.31 36.33 2.57
N GLU A 147 -40.09 35.25 2.69
CA GLU A 147 -40.54 34.44 1.54
C GLU A 147 -41.81 34.97 0.87
N GLU A 148 -42.55 35.90 1.50
CA GLU A 148 -43.79 36.48 0.93
C GLU A 148 -43.54 37.59 -0.12
N LEU A 149 -42.29 37.83 -0.52
CA LEU A 149 -41.89 38.86 -1.49
C LEU A 149 -40.87 38.38 -2.54
N THR A 150 -41.26 37.48 -3.46
CA THR A 150 -41.02 37.62 -4.93
C THR A 150 -41.48 36.42 -5.76
N LEU A 151 -42.53 36.60 -6.58
CA LEU A 151 -42.80 35.87 -7.83
C LEU A 151 -43.80 36.69 -8.70
N PRO A 152 -43.86 36.51 -10.04
CA PRO A 152 -42.92 35.84 -10.95
C PRO A 152 -42.07 36.88 -11.77
N GLU A 153 -42.05 37.12 -13.10
CA GLU A 153 -42.72 36.67 -14.34
C GLU A 153 -41.82 36.96 -15.59
N GLN A 154 -42.26 36.52 -16.77
CA GLN A 154 -41.65 36.57 -18.12
C GLN A 154 -41.75 37.97 -18.83
N ASP A 155 -41.27 38.26 -20.06
CA ASP A 155 -40.91 37.48 -21.27
C ASP A 155 -39.87 38.23 -22.19
N LYS A 156 -39.66 37.75 -23.44
CA LYS A 156 -38.73 38.20 -24.53
C LYS A 156 -39.21 39.49 -25.28
N PRO A 157 -38.61 40.02 -26.40
CA PRO A 157 -37.42 39.61 -27.19
C PRO A 157 -36.48 40.75 -27.74
N ASN A 158 -35.54 40.35 -28.63
CA ASN A 158 -34.99 41.07 -29.82
C ASN A 158 -33.73 42.01 -29.80
N VAL A 159 -32.74 41.60 -30.62
CA VAL A 159 -32.05 42.32 -31.74
C VAL A 159 -31.06 43.50 -31.48
N SER A 160 -29.79 43.21 -31.83
CA SER A 160 -28.61 44.03 -32.23
C SER A 160 -28.61 45.56 -32.32
N ILE A 161 -27.45 46.18 -32.01
CA ILE A 161 -26.55 46.85 -33.00
C ILE A 161 -25.13 47.15 -32.44
N THR A 162 -24.17 47.40 -33.34
CA THR A 162 -22.69 47.45 -33.20
C THR A 162 -22.10 48.81 -32.79
N GLN A 163 -20.97 48.86 -32.03
CA GLN A 163 -19.67 49.51 -32.41
C GLN A 163 -18.61 49.67 -31.28
N THR A 164 -17.35 49.91 -31.72
CA THR A 164 -16.04 50.12 -31.03
C THR A 164 -15.82 51.61 -30.60
N PRO A 165 -14.65 52.13 -30.07
CA PRO A 165 -13.25 51.62 -30.04
C PRO A 165 -12.31 51.98 -28.84
N ALA A 166 -11.04 51.49 -28.90
CA ALA A 166 -9.72 52.12 -28.49
C ALA A 166 -9.46 52.63 -27.03
N ALA A 167 -8.22 52.79 -26.50
CA ALA A 167 -6.84 52.28 -26.72
C ALA A 167 -5.87 52.82 -25.61
N ALA A 168 -4.67 52.26 -25.38
CA ALA A 168 -3.48 52.88 -24.70
C ALA A 168 -2.21 51.97 -24.65
N GLU A 169 -1.05 52.54 -24.25
CA GLU A 169 0.37 52.03 -24.29
C GLU A 169 0.97 51.86 -22.85
N PRO A 170 2.31 51.78 -22.51
CA PRO A 170 3.58 51.80 -23.31
C PRO A 170 4.80 50.92 -22.82
N GLU A 171 5.99 51.12 -23.45
CA GLU A 171 7.40 50.87 -22.98
C GLU A 171 7.90 49.39 -22.80
N GLU A 172 9.18 49.10 -22.45
CA GLU A 172 10.52 49.21 -23.14
C GLU A 172 11.53 48.25 -22.39
N ASP A 173 12.82 47.93 -22.67
CA ASP A 173 13.90 48.21 -23.66
C ASP A 173 14.97 47.05 -23.59
N ARG A 174 15.86 46.87 -24.61
CA ARG A 174 17.15 46.07 -24.68
C ARG A 174 17.16 44.52 -24.59
N GLU A 175 18.02 43.75 -25.28
CA GLU A 175 19.08 43.88 -26.34
C GLU A 175 19.27 42.44 -26.96
N GLU A 176 20.18 42.00 -27.85
CA GLU A 176 21.49 42.45 -28.38
C GLU A 176 21.72 42.03 -29.88
N MET A 177 22.60 41.05 -30.23
CA MET A 177 23.05 40.70 -31.62
C MET A 177 23.01 39.16 -31.94
N ALA A 178 23.38 38.59 -33.11
CA ALA A 178 24.12 39.04 -34.31
C ALA A 178 23.82 38.24 -35.62
N GLU A 179 23.99 38.90 -36.80
CA GLU A 179 24.64 38.50 -38.10
C GLU A 179 24.50 37.07 -38.74
N LEU A 180 24.64 36.79 -40.06
CA LEU A 180 24.78 37.55 -41.34
C LEU A 180 24.60 36.60 -42.57
N SER A 181 24.24 37.11 -43.76
CA SER A 181 24.73 36.73 -45.14
C SER A 181 23.73 37.11 -46.27
N ALA A 182 24.15 37.15 -47.55
CA ALA A 182 23.38 37.82 -48.62
C ALA A 182 23.59 37.34 -50.09
N ALA A 183 22.63 37.75 -50.95
CA ALA A 183 22.70 37.95 -52.41
C ALA A 183 22.57 36.72 -53.36
N PRO A 184 22.29 36.88 -54.69
CA PRO A 184 22.01 38.11 -55.47
C PRO A 184 20.70 38.07 -56.33
N MET A 185 20.46 39.13 -57.13
CA MET A 185 19.27 39.31 -57.99
C MET A 185 19.31 38.52 -59.33
N ALA A 186 18.14 38.19 -59.88
CA ALA A 186 17.95 37.61 -61.23
C ALA A 186 17.14 38.53 -62.19
N LYS A 187 17.34 38.38 -63.50
CA LYS A 187 16.74 39.22 -64.57
C LYS A 187 15.42 38.63 -65.11
N ARG A 188 14.50 39.49 -65.58
CA ARG A 188 13.19 39.11 -66.17
C ARG A 188 13.32 38.54 -67.61
N PRO A 189 12.58 37.46 -67.96
CA PRO A 189 12.31 37.04 -69.34
C PRO A 189 10.86 37.35 -69.81
N CYS A 190 10.56 36.98 -71.06
CA CYS A 190 9.43 37.45 -71.90
C CYS A 190 8.02 36.92 -71.52
N GLN A 191 6.98 37.73 -71.81
CA GLN A 191 5.59 37.57 -71.36
C GLN A 191 4.74 36.57 -72.17
N CYS A 192 5.21 36.02 -73.29
CA CYS A 192 4.42 35.11 -74.15
C CYS A 192 4.53 33.61 -73.83
N CYS A 193 5.49 33.20 -73.00
CA CYS A 193 5.59 31.81 -72.50
C CYS A 193 5.06 31.65 -71.07
N CYS A 194 4.57 32.73 -70.44
CA CYS A 194 4.29 32.74 -69.01
C CYS A 194 3.10 31.90 -68.59
N GLN A 195 2.03 31.80 -69.39
CA GLN A 195 0.82 31.07 -69.02
C GLN A 195 1.11 29.58 -68.86
N THR A 196 1.60 28.92 -69.91
CA THR A 196 1.99 27.50 -69.88
C THR A 196 3.09 27.23 -68.84
N TYR A 197 4.08 28.11 -68.69
CA TYR A 197 5.13 27.92 -67.67
C TYR A 197 4.58 28.03 -66.24
N SER A 198 3.64 28.96 -65.98
CA SER A 198 2.99 29.09 -64.67
C SER A 198 2.07 27.91 -64.35
N GLU A 199 1.37 27.37 -65.35
CA GLU A 199 0.52 26.19 -65.21
C GLU A 199 1.38 24.95 -64.89
N ILE A 200 2.47 24.75 -65.65
CA ILE A 200 3.45 23.68 -65.42
C ILE A 200 4.09 23.79 -64.04
N LEU A 201 4.51 24.98 -63.61
CA LEU A 201 5.02 25.19 -62.25
C LEU A 201 3.97 24.84 -61.19
N SER A 202 2.74 25.34 -61.31
CA SER A 202 1.66 25.03 -60.36
C SER A 202 1.30 23.54 -60.32
N PHE A 203 1.49 22.82 -61.44
CA PHE A 203 1.30 21.36 -61.51
C PHE A 203 2.46 20.62 -60.82
N LEU A 204 3.71 21.03 -61.06
CA LEU A 204 4.88 20.46 -60.40
C LEU A 204 4.89 20.73 -58.88
N GLU A 205 4.45 21.92 -58.47
CA GLU A 205 4.29 22.32 -57.07
C GLU A 205 3.22 21.46 -56.37
N LYS A 206 2.01 21.34 -56.96
CA LYS A 206 0.97 20.41 -56.46
C LYS A 206 1.41 18.95 -56.45
N ARG A 207 2.25 18.53 -57.40
CA ARG A 207 2.81 17.16 -57.41
C ARG A 207 3.84 16.98 -56.29
N SER A 208 4.67 17.99 -56.02
CA SER A 208 5.61 18.01 -54.90
C SER A 208 4.87 18.00 -53.56
N GLU A 209 3.79 18.78 -53.41
CA GLU A 209 2.93 18.73 -52.22
C GLU A 209 2.29 17.35 -52.03
N ALA A 210 1.80 16.71 -53.11
CA ALA A 210 1.22 15.38 -53.04
C ALA A 210 2.27 14.31 -52.70
N GLU A 211 3.47 14.39 -53.29
CA GLU A 211 4.61 13.53 -52.95
C GLU A 211 5.11 13.74 -51.52
N GLN A 212 5.01 14.95 -50.97
CA GLN A 212 5.30 15.25 -49.55
C GLN A 212 4.24 14.66 -48.63
N ARG A 213 2.95 14.92 -48.87
CA ARG A 213 1.84 14.41 -48.03
C ARG A 213 1.83 12.88 -47.96
N LEU A 214 2.00 12.19 -49.09
CA LEU A 214 2.14 10.72 -49.13
C LEU A 214 3.29 10.21 -48.25
N ARG A 215 4.37 10.99 -48.13
CA ARG A 215 5.56 10.67 -47.33
C ARG A 215 5.36 10.98 -45.84
N GLU A 216 4.57 12.00 -45.53
CA GLU A 216 4.12 12.30 -44.17
C GLU A 216 3.13 11.23 -43.67
N ASP A 217 2.19 10.80 -44.52
CA ASP A 217 1.26 9.69 -44.27
C ASP A 217 2.01 8.36 -44.05
N GLU A 218 3.01 8.04 -44.90
CA GLU A 218 3.87 6.85 -44.71
C GLU A 218 4.62 6.91 -43.36
N LEU A 219 5.16 8.07 -43.00
CA LEU A 219 5.85 8.27 -41.72
C LEU A 219 4.89 8.25 -40.51
N ALA A 220 3.63 8.66 -40.67
CA ALA A 220 2.60 8.56 -39.64
C ALA A 220 2.25 7.08 -39.38
N LEU A 221 1.91 6.32 -40.43
CA LEU A 221 1.67 4.88 -40.35
C LEU A 221 2.86 4.14 -39.72
N ARG A 222 4.10 4.50 -40.08
CA ARG A 222 5.31 3.91 -39.49
C ARG A 222 5.47 4.19 -38.00
N ARG A 223 4.95 5.31 -37.49
CA ARG A 223 4.93 5.63 -36.06
C ARG A 223 3.88 4.80 -35.32
N GLU A 224 2.67 4.69 -35.88
CA GLU A 224 1.61 3.84 -35.32
C GLU A 224 2.03 2.36 -35.26
N GLU A 225 2.65 1.82 -36.31
CA GLU A 225 3.23 0.47 -36.30
C GLU A 225 4.23 0.28 -35.16
N LEU A 226 5.14 1.24 -34.95
CA LEU A 226 6.14 1.18 -33.89
C LEU A 226 5.52 1.32 -32.48
N GLU A 227 4.45 2.08 -32.33
CA GLU A 227 3.71 2.24 -31.08
C GLU A 227 2.90 0.98 -30.72
N ILE A 228 2.27 0.34 -31.72
CA ILE A 228 1.63 -0.97 -31.59
C ILE A 228 2.67 -2.04 -31.23
N GLN A 229 3.84 -2.06 -31.89
CA GLN A 229 4.94 -2.98 -31.58
C GLN A 229 5.46 -2.78 -30.14
N ARG A 230 5.70 -1.53 -29.71
CA ARG A 230 6.10 -1.20 -28.34
C ARG A 230 5.07 -1.68 -27.32
N SER A 231 3.79 -1.43 -27.57
CA SER A 231 2.67 -1.86 -26.71
C SER A 231 2.59 -3.39 -26.60
N LYS A 232 2.79 -4.10 -27.72
CA LYS A 232 2.81 -5.57 -27.76
C LYS A 232 4.01 -6.15 -27.00
N ILE A 233 5.19 -5.55 -27.14
CA ILE A 233 6.40 -5.91 -26.37
C ILE A 233 6.21 -5.65 -24.88
N ALA A 234 5.52 -4.57 -24.49
CA ALA A 234 5.21 -4.28 -23.09
C ALA A 234 4.30 -5.35 -22.47
N LEU A 235 3.18 -5.68 -23.13
CA LEU A 235 2.26 -6.74 -22.69
C LEU A 235 2.92 -8.12 -22.62
N GLU A 236 3.78 -8.46 -23.59
CA GLU A 236 4.48 -9.74 -23.59
C GLU A 236 5.57 -9.82 -22.50
N ARG A 237 6.25 -8.71 -22.20
CA ARG A 237 7.13 -8.59 -21.02
C ARG A 237 6.37 -8.71 -19.71
N GLU A 238 5.16 -8.14 -19.62
CA GLU A 238 4.31 -8.25 -18.42
C GLU A 238 3.85 -9.69 -18.20
N ARG A 239 3.37 -10.37 -19.25
CA ARG A 239 2.95 -11.79 -19.19
C ARG A 239 4.10 -12.72 -18.81
N LEU A 240 5.25 -12.61 -19.49
CA LEU A 240 6.45 -13.38 -19.16
C LEU A 240 6.99 -13.05 -17.77
N GLY A 241 6.84 -11.80 -17.31
CA GLY A 241 7.15 -11.38 -15.95
C GLY A 241 6.24 -12.01 -14.89
N ALA A 242 4.95 -12.23 -15.20
CA ALA A 242 4.02 -12.94 -14.32
C ALA A 242 4.34 -14.45 -14.27
N GLU A 243 4.42 -15.11 -15.44
CA GLU A 243 4.77 -16.54 -15.57
C GLU A 243 6.11 -16.87 -14.85
N ARG A 244 7.06 -15.93 -14.86
CA ARG A 244 8.35 -16.08 -14.20
C ARG A 244 8.28 -15.93 -12.67
N LYS A 245 7.57 -14.91 -12.15
CA LYS A 245 7.33 -14.74 -10.70
C LYS A 245 6.61 -15.95 -10.10
N GLU A 246 5.68 -16.54 -10.85
CA GLU A 246 4.94 -17.74 -10.44
C GLU A 246 5.88 -18.94 -10.28
N ARG A 247 6.80 -19.16 -11.24
CA ARG A 247 7.84 -20.19 -11.13
C ARG A 247 8.83 -19.93 -10.00
N GLU A 248 9.19 -18.67 -9.74
CA GLU A 248 10.09 -18.28 -8.65
C GLU A 248 9.43 -18.56 -7.27
N ARG A 249 8.17 -18.15 -7.06
CA ARG A 249 7.37 -18.50 -5.85
C ARG A 249 7.30 -20.03 -5.65
N ARG A 250 7.00 -20.76 -6.73
CA ARG A 250 6.84 -22.21 -6.71
C ARG A 250 8.13 -22.95 -6.35
N PHE A 251 9.29 -22.52 -6.84
CA PHE A 251 10.57 -23.21 -6.57
C PHE A 251 10.98 -23.15 -5.09
N GLU A 252 10.77 -22.02 -4.42
CA GLU A 252 11.03 -21.89 -2.98
C GLU A 252 10.09 -22.78 -2.14
N LEU A 253 8.83 -22.89 -2.55
CA LEU A 253 7.84 -23.75 -1.90
C LEU A 253 8.12 -25.24 -2.12
N GLU A 254 8.47 -25.67 -3.34
CA GLU A 254 8.89 -27.05 -3.64
C GLU A 254 10.15 -27.46 -2.84
N SER A 255 10.98 -26.51 -2.37
CA SER A 255 12.09 -26.77 -1.44
C SER A 255 11.59 -27.05 -0.01
N GLN A 256 10.56 -26.34 0.44
CA GLN A 256 9.94 -26.53 1.76
C GLN A 256 9.08 -27.81 1.80
N GLU A 257 8.34 -28.13 0.75
CA GLU A 257 7.63 -29.43 0.58
C GLU A 257 8.60 -30.60 0.78
N ARG A 258 9.73 -30.58 0.08
CA ARG A 258 10.78 -31.62 0.16
C ARG A 258 11.39 -31.78 1.55
N ARG A 259 11.33 -30.76 2.41
CA ARG A 259 11.90 -30.77 3.76
C ARG A 259 10.89 -31.17 4.84
N LEU A 260 9.62 -30.81 4.67
CA LEU A 260 8.53 -31.27 5.54
C LEU A 260 8.00 -32.66 5.15
N GLY A 261 8.21 -33.07 3.89
CA GLY A 261 7.62 -34.26 3.29
C GLY A 261 6.11 -34.15 3.18
N VAL A 262 5.60 -32.98 2.79
CA VAL A 262 4.17 -32.61 2.76
C VAL A 262 3.84 -32.01 1.40
N GLU A 263 2.71 -32.41 0.80
CA GLU A 263 2.15 -31.79 -0.40
C GLU A 263 1.48 -30.44 -0.05
N LEU A 264 1.66 -29.43 -0.89
CA LEU A 264 0.90 -28.19 -0.79
C LEU A 264 -0.60 -28.44 -1.01
N GLY A 265 -1.42 -27.76 -0.20
CA GLY A 265 -2.86 -27.80 -0.25
C GLY A 265 -3.41 -27.15 -1.52
N LYS A 266 -4.66 -27.49 -1.85
CA LYS A 266 -5.36 -27.09 -3.07
C LYS A 266 -6.26 -25.89 -2.79
N SER A 267 -5.75 -24.69 -3.05
CA SER A 267 -6.58 -23.49 -3.22
C SER A 267 -6.22 -22.75 -4.51
N VAL A 268 -6.57 -21.47 -4.68
CA VAL A 268 -6.64 -20.77 -5.98
C VAL A 268 -6.46 -19.27 -5.75
N VAL A 269 -5.37 -18.61 -6.21
CA VAL A 269 -5.17 -17.14 -6.19
C VAL A 269 -5.10 -16.57 -7.60
N TYR A 270 -5.83 -15.47 -7.82
CA TYR A 270 -5.68 -14.62 -8.99
C TYR A 270 -6.05 -13.17 -8.68
N GLN A 271 -5.65 -12.30 -9.60
CA GLN A 271 -6.31 -11.03 -9.82
C GLN A 271 -7.39 -11.21 -10.91
N GLU A 272 -8.61 -10.74 -10.64
CA GLU A 272 -9.62 -10.50 -11.67
C GLU A 272 -9.16 -9.33 -12.58
N SER A 273 -9.79 -9.11 -13.74
CA SER A 273 -9.34 -8.10 -14.72
C SER A 273 -9.39 -6.64 -14.22
N ASN A 274 -10.09 -6.39 -13.11
CA ASN A 274 -10.13 -5.11 -12.39
C ASN A 274 -9.03 -4.98 -11.30
N LYS A 275 -8.12 -5.95 -11.21
CA LYS A 275 -7.07 -6.12 -10.19
C LYS A 275 -7.56 -6.51 -8.78
N GLU A 276 -8.81 -6.90 -8.60
CA GLU A 276 -9.28 -7.45 -7.32
C GLU A 276 -8.69 -8.84 -7.07
N THR A 277 -8.06 -9.04 -5.90
CA THR A 277 -7.50 -10.33 -5.49
C THR A 277 -8.63 -11.28 -5.06
N ARG A 278 -8.62 -12.50 -5.59
CA ARG A 278 -9.61 -13.53 -5.29
C ARG A 278 -8.96 -14.85 -4.88
N VAL A 279 -9.54 -15.49 -3.86
CA VAL A 279 -9.05 -16.74 -3.26
C VAL A 279 -10.16 -17.76 -3.09
N ASP A 280 -10.04 -18.93 -3.72
CA ASP A 280 -10.94 -20.07 -3.49
C ASP A 280 -10.17 -21.27 -2.89
N VAL A 281 -10.54 -21.75 -1.70
CA VAL A 281 -10.01 -23.02 -1.15
C VAL A 281 -10.80 -24.19 -1.74
N LYS A 282 -10.10 -25.21 -2.28
CA LYS A 282 -10.68 -26.36 -3.00
C LYS A 282 -10.69 -27.67 -2.19
N GLU A 283 -10.28 -27.61 -0.92
CA GLU A 283 -10.29 -28.74 0.01
C GLU A 283 -10.89 -28.39 1.38
N SER A 284 -11.11 -29.39 2.22
CA SER A 284 -11.74 -29.22 3.54
C SER A 284 -10.72 -28.97 4.65
N VAL A 285 -10.47 -27.70 4.97
CA VAL A 285 -9.57 -27.24 6.04
C VAL A 285 -10.17 -27.29 7.46
N ARG A 286 -11.37 -27.86 7.61
CA ARG A 286 -12.19 -27.78 8.83
C ARG A 286 -11.51 -28.49 10.00
N GLY A 287 -11.26 -27.74 11.07
CA GLY A 287 -10.66 -28.27 12.32
C GLY A 287 -9.17 -28.59 12.22
N GLN A 288 -8.53 -28.34 11.08
CA GLN A 288 -7.10 -28.55 10.86
C GLN A 288 -6.28 -27.31 11.25
N ASP A 289 -5.00 -27.53 11.52
CA ASP A 289 -4.02 -26.46 11.79
C ASP A 289 -3.30 -26.12 10.48
N ILE A 290 -3.59 -24.93 9.93
CA ILE A 290 -3.17 -24.53 8.59
C ILE A 290 -2.00 -23.54 8.65
N PHE A 291 -0.99 -23.76 7.83
CA PHE A 291 0.14 -22.86 7.63
C PHE A 291 0.03 -22.19 6.25
N ILE A 292 -0.05 -20.86 6.21
CA ILE A 292 -0.01 -20.05 4.99
C ILE A 292 1.43 -19.57 4.79
N ILE A 293 2.08 -19.91 3.68
CA ILE A 293 3.42 -19.38 3.36
C ILE A 293 3.27 -18.23 2.37
N GLN A 294 3.66 -17.02 2.78
CA GLN A 294 3.62 -15.83 1.93
C GLN A 294 4.99 -15.15 1.91
N THR A 295 5.71 -15.32 0.81
CA THR A 295 6.81 -14.43 0.42
C THR A 295 6.27 -13.18 -0.26
N ILE A 296 7.07 -12.10 -0.31
CA ILE A 296 6.63 -10.79 -0.80
C ILE A 296 7.31 -10.50 -2.16
N PRO A 297 6.55 -10.41 -3.26
CA PRO A 297 7.04 -9.93 -4.54
C PRO A 297 7.08 -8.39 -4.56
N ARG A 298 7.52 -7.81 -5.68
CA ARG A 298 7.57 -6.34 -5.89
C ARG A 298 6.23 -5.62 -5.67
N ASP A 299 5.08 -6.30 -5.74
CA ASP A 299 3.79 -5.74 -5.30
C ASP A 299 3.44 -6.24 -3.88
N VAL A 300 3.87 -5.45 -2.90
CA VAL A 300 3.60 -5.69 -1.48
C VAL A 300 2.11 -5.58 -1.11
N ASN A 301 1.33 -4.77 -1.84
CA ASN A 301 -0.08 -4.54 -1.53
C ASN A 301 -0.95 -5.71 -1.95
N THR A 302 -0.73 -6.22 -3.17
CA THR A 302 -1.38 -7.45 -3.64
C THR A 302 -1.05 -8.62 -2.73
N ALA A 303 0.22 -8.82 -2.35
CA ALA A 303 0.63 -9.92 -1.47
C ALA A 303 0.01 -9.85 -0.06
N ILE A 304 -0.19 -8.63 0.47
CA ILE A 304 -0.95 -8.44 1.72
C ILE A 304 -2.43 -8.79 1.53
N MET A 305 -3.04 -8.42 0.40
CA MET A 305 -4.44 -8.76 0.11
C MET A 305 -4.64 -10.27 -0.13
N GLU A 306 -3.75 -10.95 -0.84
CA GLU A 306 -3.73 -12.41 -0.98
C GLU A 306 -3.79 -13.09 0.40
N LEU A 307 -2.85 -12.73 1.28
CA LEU A 307 -2.73 -13.27 2.63
C LEU A 307 -3.97 -12.98 3.49
N LEU A 308 -4.49 -11.75 3.47
CA LEU A 308 -5.67 -11.35 4.25
C LEU A 308 -6.94 -12.08 3.77
N VAL A 309 -7.16 -12.19 2.45
CA VAL A 309 -8.32 -12.88 1.88
C VAL A 309 -8.23 -14.38 2.10
N MET A 310 -7.04 -14.98 1.94
CA MET A 310 -6.82 -16.40 2.22
C MET A 310 -7.05 -16.74 3.70
N ALA A 311 -6.47 -15.96 4.63
CA ALA A 311 -6.70 -16.15 6.06
C ALA A 311 -8.19 -16.02 6.44
N TYR A 312 -8.90 -15.08 5.81
CA TYR A 312 -10.35 -14.91 6.03
C TYR A 312 -11.17 -16.06 5.44
N ALA A 313 -10.79 -16.61 4.29
CA ALA A 313 -11.41 -17.79 3.68
C ALA A 313 -11.22 -19.06 4.54
N LEU A 314 -10.00 -19.28 5.06
CA LEU A 314 -9.65 -20.38 5.97
C LEU A 314 -10.42 -20.29 7.31
N LYS A 315 -10.52 -19.08 7.86
CA LYS A 315 -11.33 -18.79 9.07
C LYS A 315 -12.81 -19.06 8.85
N THR A 316 -13.35 -18.61 7.71
CA THR A 316 -14.75 -18.85 7.33
C THR A 316 -15.01 -20.35 7.13
N SER A 317 -14.03 -21.08 6.62
CA SER A 317 -14.04 -22.54 6.46
C SER A 317 -13.82 -23.33 7.77
N CYS A 318 -13.69 -22.63 8.91
CA CYS A 318 -13.51 -23.20 10.24
C CYS A 318 -12.21 -24.00 10.42
N ALA A 319 -11.08 -23.50 9.89
CA ALA A 319 -9.75 -23.92 10.34
C ALA A 319 -9.58 -23.71 11.87
N LYS A 320 -8.82 -24.59 12.53
CA LYS A 320 -8.59 -24.59 13.98
C LYS A 320 -7.52 -23.56 14.38
N ASN A 321 -6.42 -23.54 13.65
CA ASN A 321 -5.38 -22.52 13.72
C ASN A 321 -5.01 -22.06 12.31
N ILE A 322 -4.58 -20.81 12.19
CA ILE A 322 -4.14 -20.20 10.94
C ILE A 322 -2.81 -19.51 11.24
N ILE A 323 -1.71 -20.18 10.90
CA ILE A 323 -0.35 -19.72 11.13
C ILE A 323 0.14 -19.03 9.86
N GLY A 324 0.42 -17.73 9.93
CA GLY A 324 1.07 -17.01 8.84
C GLY A 324 2.58 -17.21 8.90
N VAL A 325 3.16 -17.88 7.91
CA VAL A 325 4.61 -17.98 7.70
C VAL A 325 5.01 -16.88 6.73
N ILE A 326 5.55 -15.79 7.27
CA ILE A 326 5.82 -14.55 6.53
C ILE A 326 7.31 -14.21 6.74
N PRO A 327 8.24 -14.77 5.92
CA PRO A 327 9.66 -14.78 6.25
C PRO A 327 10.29 -13.39 6.36
N TYR A 328 9.89 -12.45 5.50
CA TYR A 328 10.10 -11.01 5.66
C TYR A 328 8.77 -10.36 6.03
N PHE A 329 8.69 -9.57 7.10
CA PHE A 329 7.44 -8.87 7.43
C PHE A 329 7.33 -7.52 6.68
N PRO A 330 6.27 -7.26 5.90
CA PRO A 330 6.16 -6.03 5.13
C PRO A 330 5.79 -4.84 6.02
N TYR A 331 6.06 -3.62 5.53
CA TYR A 331 5.91 -2.37 6.29
C TYR A 331 6.70 -2.30 7.61
N SER A 332 7.64 -3.23 7.86
CA SER A 332 8.48 -3.30 9.07
C SER A 332 9.39 -2.07 9.27
N LYS A 333 9.93 -1.50 8.19
CA LYS A 333 10.58 -0.16 8.19
C LYS A 333 9.66 0.95 8.76
N GLN A 334 8.33 0.82 8.63
CA GLN A 334 7.31 1.77 9.10
C GLN A 334 6.74 1.41 10.49
N CYS A 335 7.61 0.96 11.39
CA CYS A 335 7.28 0.61 12.78
C CYS A 335 7.35 1.80 13.77
N LYS A 336 7.87 2.96 13.36
CA LYS A 336 7.99 4.17 14.20
C LYS A 336 7.26 5.34 13.55
N MET A 337 6.53 6.11 14.35
CA MET A 337 5.81 7.30 13.86
C MET A 337 6.83 8.38 13.46
N ARG A 338 6.73 8.89 12.22
CA ARG A 338 7.55 10.00 11.70
C ARG A 338 6.67 11.23 11.53
N LYS A 339 7.09 12.40 12.02
CA LYS A 339 6.33 13.67 11.95
C LYS A 339 4.84 13.46 12.34
N ARG A 340 3.89 13.86 11.50
CA ARG A 340 2.44 13.61 11.64
C ARG A 340 1.96 12.34 10.90
N GLY A 341 2.79 11.30 10.85
CA GLY A 341 2.51 10.04 10.17
C GLY A 341 1.77 9.00 11.03
N SER A 342 1.70 7.77 10.53
CA SER A 342 1.09 6.62 11.21
C SER A 342 2.08 5.47 11.37
N ILE A 343 1.76 4.49 12.23
CA ILE A 343 2.55 3.25 12.38
C ILE A 343 1.90 2.15 11.54
N VAL A 344 2.20 2.13 10.24
CA VAL A 344 1.56 1.22 9.28
C VAL A 344 1.85 -0.25 9.61
N CYS A 345 3.01 -0.56 10.18
CA CYS A 345 3.34 -1.89 10.70
C CYS A 345 2.33 -2.40 11.76
N LYS A 346 1.84 -1.52 12.64
CA LYS A 346 0.83 -1.84 13.66
C LYS A 346 -0.58 -1.98 13.06
N LEU A 347 -0.89 -1.19 12.04
CA LEU A 347 -2.12 -1.35 11.26
C LEU A 347 -2.17 -2.73 10.58
N LEU A 348 -1.11 -3.12 9.89
CA LEU A 348 -0.99 -4.43 9.24
C LEU A 348 -1.14 -5.60 10.23
N ALA A 349 -0.41 -5.56 11.37
CA ALA A 349 -0.55 -6.57 12.43
C ALA A 349 -2.00 -6.69 12.94
N SER A 350 -2.71 -5.55 13.04
CA SER A 350 -4.13 -5.50 13.45
C SER A 350 -5.07 -6.05 12.37
N MET A 351 -4.77 -5.80 11.09
CA MET A 351 -5.53 -6.36 9.95
C MET A 351 -5.38 -7.88 9.87
N LEU A 352 -4.16 -8.42 10.06
CA LEU A 352 -3.89 -9.85 10.07
C LEU A 352 -4.65 -10.58 11.21
N ALA A 353 -4.65 -10.00 12.42
CA ALA A 353 -5.44 -10.49 13.55
C ALA A 353 -6.95 -10.50 13.23
N LYS A 354 -7.45 -9.45 12.57
CA LYS A 354 -8.86 -9.34 12.20
C LYS A 354 -9.26 -10.34 11.12
N ALA A 355 -8.41 -10.50 10.10
CA ALA A 355 -8.57 -11.45 9.01
C ALA A 355 -8.66 -12.88 9.54
N GLY A 356 -7.68 -13.35 10.32
CA GLY A 356 -7.79 -14.66 10.95
C GLY A 356 -6.54 -15.31 11.54
N LEU A 357 -5.35 -14.69 11.46
CA LEU A 357 -4.14 -15.33 11.96
C LEU A 357 -4.22 -15.58 13.47
N THR A 358 -3.86 -16.79 13.89
CA THR A 358 -3.74 -17.20 15.30
C THR A 358 -2.29 -17.26 15.77
N HIS A 359 -1.34 -17.30 14.83
CA HIS A 359 0.12 -17.24 15.06
C HIS A 359 0.78 -16.65 13.81
N ILE A 360 1.93 -15.99 13.96
CA ILE A 360 2.84 -15.63 12.86
C ILE A 360 4.25 -16.21 13.13
N ILE A 361 4.85 -16.81 12.11
CA ILE A 361 6.28 -17.14 12.04
C ILE A 361 6.93 -16.13 11.09
N THR A 362 8.05 -15.54 11.48
CA THR A 362 8.78 -14.55 10.67
C THR A 362 10.28 -14.61 10.99
N VAL A 363 11.14 -13.94 10.22
CA VAL A 363 12.59 -13.89 10.44
C VAL A 363 13.02 -12.43 10.59
N ASP A 364 13.91 -12.15 11.56
CA ASP A 364 14.59 -10.85 11.78
C ASP A 364 13.73 -9.59 11.56
N LEU A 365 12.61 -9.48 12.29
CA LEU A 365 11.81 -8.25 12.36
C LEU A 365 12.71 -7.01 12.57
N HIS A 366 12.63 -6.05 11.65
CA HIS A 366 13.43 -4.81 11.60
C HIS A 366 13.68 -4.16 12.96
N GLN A 367 12.69 -4.19 13.85
CA GLN A 367 12.82 -3.87 15.28
C GLN A 367 12.12 -4.97 16.09
N LYS A 368 12.77 -5.53 17.11
CA LYS A 368 12.22 -6.65 17.91
C LYS A 368 10.94 -6.30 18.67
N GLU A 369 10.75 -5.02 18.94
CA GLU A 369 9.55 -4.42 19.54
C GLU A 369 8.29 -4.60 18.68
N ILE A 370 8.42 -4.87 17.37
CA ILE A 370 7.29 -5.16 16.46
C ILE A 370 6.50 -6.40 16.91
N GLN A 371 7.10 -7.33 17.65
CA GLN A 371 6.39 -8.47 18.25
C GLN A 371 5.20 -8.01 19.12
N GLY A 372 5.33 -6.89 19.84
CA GLY A 372 4.26 -6.28 20.65
C GLY A 372 3.16 -5.58 19.84
N PHE A 373 3.24 -5.57 18.50
CA PHE A 373 2.18 -5.04 17.65
C PHE A 373 1.07 -6.06 17.40
N PHE A 374 1.35 -7.35 17.52
CA PHE A 374 0.36 -8.42 17.33
C PHE A 374 -0.46 -8.65 18.60
N SER A 375 -1.68 -9.16 18.45
CA SER A 375 -2.56 -9.56 19.57
C SER A 375 -2.59 -11.09 19.77
N PHE A 376 -1.60 -11.77 19.22
CA PHE A 376 -1.45 -13.22 19.16
C PHE A 376 0.06 -13.57 19.10
N PRO A 377 0.48 -14.82 19.35
CA PRO A 377 1.89 -15.20 19.40
C PRO A 377 2.69 -14.87 18.14
N VAL A 378 4.00 -14.65 18.30
CA VAL A 378 4.95 -14.27 17.24
C VAL A 378 6.26 -15.04 17.44
N ASP A 379 6.55 -16.00 16.56
CA ASP A 379 7.85 -16.66 16.49
C ASP A 379 8.76 -15.87 15.53
N ASN A 380 9.57 -14.96 16.08
CA ASN A 380 10.58 -14.19 15.36
C ASN A 380 11.92 -14.95 15.35
N LEU A 381 12.15 -15.71 14.28
CA LEU A 381 13.35 -16.49 14.01
C LEU A 381 14.53 -15.57 13.60
N ARG A 382 15.73 -16.15 13.47
CA ARG A 382 16.95 -15.44 13.08
C ARG A 382 17.68 -16.11 11.93
N ALA A 383 18.18 -15.31 10.99
CA ALA A 383 19.20 -15.73 10.03
C ALA A 383 20.63 -15.61 10.60
N SER A 384 20.83 -14.88 11.71
CA SER A 384 22.16 -14.63 12.28
C SER A 384 23.05 -15.86 12.47
N PRO A 385 22.56 -17.08 12.84
CA PRO A 385 23.42 -18.26 12.89
C PRO A 385 23.95 -18.70 11.52
N PHE A 386 23.12 -18.62 10.48
CA PHE A 386 23.47 -19.04 9.12
C PHE A 386 24.39 -18.01 8.43
N LEU A 387 24.15 -16.71 8.63
CA LEU A 387 25.03 -15.65 8.13
C LEU A 387 26.40 -15.67 8.84
N ILE A 388 26.44 -15.95 10.15
CA ILE A 388 27.70 -16.13 10.88
C ILE A 388 28.44 -17.42 10.47
N GLN A 389 27.71 -18.49 10.11
CA GLN A 389 28.32 -19.69 9.53
C GLN A 389 28.95 -19.37 8.16
N TYR A 390 28.24 -18.67 7.27
CA TYR A 390 28.78 -18.23 5.97
C TYR A 390 30.06 -17.39 6.12
N ILE A 391 30.11 -16.45 7.08
CA ILE A 391 31.33 -15.67 7.38
C ILE A 391 32.51 -16.55 7.83
N GLN A 392 32.25 -17.71 8.45
CA GLN A 392 33.30 -18.62 8.94
C GLN A 392 33.75 -19.64 7.88
N GLU A 393 32.88 -19.99 6.94
CA GLU A 393 33.12 -21.03 5.93
C GLU A 393 33.58 -20.47 4.57
N GLU A 394 32.98 -19.36 4.11
CA GLU A 394 33.18 -18.84 2.74
C GLU A 394 34.07 -17.58 2.68
N ILE A 395 34.18 -16.79 3.77
CA ILE A 395 35.04 -15.58 3.77
C ILE A 395 36.48 -15.94 4.15
N PRO A 396 37.46 -15.82 3.23
CA PRO A 396 38.86 -16.03 3.55
C PRO A 396 39.34 -14.95 4.54
N ASP A 397 40.19 -15.34 5.48
CA ASP A 397 40.78 -14.46 6.50
C ASP A 397 39.77 -13.61 7.28
N TYR A 398 38.55 -14.13 7.53
CA TYR A 398 37.52 -13.45 8.35
C TYR A 398 37.99 -13.03 9.76
N ARG A 399 39.09 -13.63 10.26
CA ARG A 399 39.76 -13.24 11.51
C ARG A 399 40.47 -11.87 11.45
N ASN A 400 40.79 -11.38 10.25
CA ASN A 400 41.25 -10.02 9.98
C ASN A 400 40.09 -9.10 9.53
N ALA A 401 38.83 -9.47 9.81
CA ALA A 401 37.68 -8.63 9.51
C ALA A 401 37.31 -7.68 10.67
N VAL A 402 36.56 -6.64 10.32
CA VAL A 402 35.85 -5.72 11.22
C VAL A 402 34.38 -5.71 10.80
N ILE A 403 33.49 -5.85 11.78
CA ILE A 403 32.05 -5.76 11.52
C ILE A 403 31.67 -4.27 11.49
N VAL A 404 30.89 -3.86 10.49
CA VAL A 404 30.50 -2.46 10.27
C VAL A 404 29.00 -2.29 10.38
N ALA A 405 28.55 -1.34 11.20
CA ALA A 405 27.16 -0.91 11.22
C ALA A 405 26.94 0.25 10.23
N LYS A 406 26.06 0.08 9.23
CA LYS A 406 25.69 1.12 8.24
C LYS A 406 25.12 2.39 8.87
N SER A 407 24.64 2.31 10.12
CA SER A 407 24.11 3.46 10.87
C SER A 407 24.13 3.19 12.37
N PRO A 408 23.97 4.20 13.24
CA PRO A 408 23.86 4.00 14.68
C PRO A 408 22.67 3.13 15.09
N SER A 409 21.61 3.02 14.28
CA SER A 409 20.49 2.10 14.51
C SER A 409 20.83 0.63 14.25
N ALA A 410 21.77 0.33 13.35
CA ALA A 410 22.23 -1.03 13.08
C ALA A 410 23.31 -1.51 14.08
N ALA A 411 23.85 -0.59 14.91
CA ALA A 411 25.01 -0.84 15.77
C ALA A 411 24.84 -2.04 16.73
N LYS A 412 23.65 -2.28 17.27
CA LYS A 412 23.37 -3.45 18.15
C LYS A 412 23.56 -4.79 17.43
N ARG A 413 23.04 -4.89 16.22
CA ARG A 413 23.12 -6.10 15.39
C ARG A 413 24.57 -6.36 14.96
N ALA A 414 25.26 -5.32 14.51
CA ALA A 414 26.68 -5.36 14.21
C ALA A 414 27.53 -5.77 15.44
N GLN A 415 27.20 -5.26 16.63
CA GLN A 415 27.84 -5.65 17.89
C GLN A 415 27.63 -7.14 18.20
N SER A 416 26.40 -7.67 18.07
CA SER A 416 26.13 -9.11 18.26
C SER A 416 27.01 -9.98 17.35
N TYR A 417 27.13 -9.63 16.07
CA TYR A 417 28.00 -10.33 15.12
C TYR A 417 29.48 -10.22 15.54
N ALA A 418 29.93 -9.03 15.94
CA ALA A 418 31.31 -8.80 16.40
C ALA A 418 31.66 -9.61 17.66
N GLU A 419 30.76 -9.67 18.65
CA GLU A 419 30.93 -10.45 19.88
C GLU A 419 30.97 -11.96 19.58
N ARG A 420 30.06 -12.46 18.75
CA ARG A 420 29.97 -13.89 18.37
C ARG A 420 31.15 -14.36 17.53
N LEU A 421 31.66 -13.51 16.63
CA LEU A 421 32.86 -13.81 15.81
C LEU A 421 34.18 -13.51 16.56
N ARG A 422 34.14 -12.69 17.62
CA ARG A 422 35.29 -12.09 18.33
C ARG A 422 36.14 -11.18 17.43
N LEU A 423 35.48 -10.21 16.80
CA LEU A 423 36.06 -9.23 15.89
C LEU A 423 35.90 -7.81 16.41
N GLY A 424 36.55 -6.85 15.74
CA GLY A 424 36.31 -5.43 15.97
C GLY A 424 34.93 -4.99 15.46
N LEU A 425 34.43 -3.89 16.01
CA LEU A 425 33.23 -3.18 15.56
C LEU A 425 33.61 -1.78 15.07
N ALA A 426 33.07 -1.38 13.93
CA ALA A 426 33.05 -0.01 13.45
C ALA A 426 31.60 0.44 13.18
N VAL A 427 31.32 1.74 13.28
CA VAL A 427 29.98 2.30 13.11
C VAL A 427 30.04 3.53 12.20
N MET A 428 29.19 3.58 11.18
CA MET A 428 29.01 4.79 10.38
C MET A 428 28.21 5.83 11.17
N HIS A 429 28.70 7.08 11.19
CA HIS A 429 28.05 8.24 11.80
C HIS A 429 27.94 9.39 10.78
N GLY A 430 26.96 10.27 10.98
CA GLY A 430 26.54 11.24 9.96
C GLY A 430 25.41 10.69 9.10
N GLU A 431 24.93 11.52 8.19
CA GLU A 431 23.86 11.15 7.24
C GLU A 431 24.35 11.40 5.82
N ALA A 432 23.83 10.62 4.85
CA ALA A 432 24.05 10.90 3.44
C ALA A 432 23.48 12.27 3.08
N HIS A 433 24.02 12.90 2.04
CA HIS A 433 23.50 14.19 1.55
C HIS A 433 22.15 14.07 0.81
N GLN A 434 21.40 12.99 1.08
CA GLN A 434 20.01 12.85 0.68
C GLN A 434 19.20 14.01 1.26
N SER A 435 18.50 14.71 0.38
CA SER A 435 17.34 15.49 0.80
C SER A 435 16.27 14.53 1.31
N GLU A 436 16.29 14.25 2.63
CA GLU A 436 15.01 14.04 3.31
C GLU A 436 14.07 15.14 2.82
N SER A 437 12.87 14.76 2.39
CA SER A 437 11.84 15.75 2.03
C SER A 437 11.26 16.37 3.30
N ASP A 438 12.10 17.17 3.96
CA ASP A 438 11.74 18.39 4.67
C ASP A 438 11.24 19.47 3.69
N MET A 439 10.39 19.04 2.74
CA MET A 439 9.18 19.79 2.42
C MET A 439 8.49 20.09 3.75
N ALA A 440 8.68 21.30 4.25
CA ALA A 440 7.94 21.83 5.37
C ALA A 440 6.47 21.81 4.96
N ASP A 441 5.71 20.82 5.45
CA ASP A 441 4.40 20.40 4.95
C ASP A 441 3.26 21.44 5.13
N GLY A 442 3.60 22.67 5.55
CA GLY A 442 2.68 23.73 5.94
C GLY A 442 1.92 23.46 7.24
N ARG A 443 2.16 22.32 7.92
CA ARG A 443 1.36 21.87 9.07
C ARG A 443 2.06 22.05 10.41
N HIS A 444 3.27 22.59 10.43
CA HIS A 444 3.72 23.31 11.62
C HIS A 444 2.70 24.42 11.88
N SER A 445 2.07 24.43 13.06
CA SER A 445 1.21 25.54 13.46
C SER A 445 2.02 26.83 13.29
N PRO A 446 1.46 27.90 12.70
CA PRO A 446 2.20 29.15 12.59
C PRO A 446 2.68 29.55 14.00
N PRO A 447 3.95 29.95 14.17
CA PRO A 447 4.44 30.38 15.46
C PRO A 447 3.52 31.51 15.95
N LEU A 448 3.19 31.52 17.25
CA LEU A 448 2.25 32.51 17.80
C LEU A 448 2.66 33.91 17.33
N SER A 449 1.77 34.57 16.60
CA SER A 449 2.01 35.93 16.14
C SER A 449 2.24 36.80 17.36
N ARG A 450 3.50 37.14 17.63
CA ARG A 450 3.87 38.06 18.70
C ARG A 450 3.42 39.44 18.24
N THR A 451 2.20 39.81 18.62
CA THR A 451 1.79 41.21 18.70
C THR A 451 2.73 41.92 19.67
N THR A 452 3.77 42.56 19.14
CA THR A 452 4.89 43.13 19.90
C THR A 452 4.50 44.45 20.58
N THR A 453 3.61 44.39 21.58
CA THR A 453 3.43 45.50 22.53
C THR A 453 4.52 45.46 23.60
N GLY A 454 5.70 45.99 23.23
CA GLY A 454 6.71 46.57 24.12
C GLY A 454 7.20 45.77 25.34
N HIS A 455 8.28 45.01 25.16
CA HIS A 455 9.32 44.87 26.20
C HIS A 455 10.71 44.81 25.55
N THR A 456 11.60 45.71 25.94
CA THR A 456 13.00 45.74 25.53
C THR A 456 13.79 44.73 26.36
N GLY A 457 14.14 43.58 25.77
CA GLY A 457 14.93 42.57 26.45
C GLY A 457 15.35 41.40 25.55
N LEU A 458 16.67 41.25 25.39
CA LEU A 458 17.37 40.09 24.83
C LEU A 458 16.91 39.61 23.45
N GLU A 459 17.63 40.04 22.41
CA GLU A 459 17.68 39.29 21.15
C GLU A 459 18.36 37.93 21.42
N LEU A 460 17.57 36.86 21.40
CA LEU A 460 18.09 35.50 21.29
C LEU A 460 18.72 35.35 19.90
N PRO A 461 20.00 34.93 19.78
CA PRO A 461 20.62 34.70 18.48
C PRO A 461 19.79 33.73 17.65
N LEU A 462 19.58 34.05 16.37
CA LEU A 462 18.89 33.18 15.43
C LEU A 462 19.72 31.90 15.28
N MET A 463 19.31 30.83 15.98
CA MET A 463 20.06 29.57 15.97
C MET A 463 20.04 29.00 14.55
N MET A 464 21.20 29.04 13.89
CA MET A 464 21.37 28.50 12.55
C MET A 464 20.94 27.03 12.54
N ALA A 465 20.30 26.60 11.45
CA ALA A 465 19.93 25.21 11.28
C ALA A 465 21.17 24.34 11.46
N LYS A 466 21.08 23.32 12.33
CA LYS A 466 22.21 22.44 12.63
C LYS A 466 22.52 21.61 11.39
N GLU A 467 23.55 22.02 10.63
CA GLU A 467 24.05 21.26 9.49
C GLU A 467 24.34 19.81 9.92
N LYS A 468 23.81 18.86 9.15
CA LYS A 468 23.98 17.43 9.43
C LYS A 468 25.45 17.07 9.12
N PRO A 469 26.18 16.40 10.04
CA PRO A 469 27.58 16.09 9.79
C PRO A 469 27.73 15.06 8.67
N PRO A 470 28.78 15.16 7.82
CA PRO A 470 29.03 14.23 6.73
C PRO A 470 29.29 12.81 7.25
N ILE A 471 29.06 11.82 6.38
CA ILE A 471 29.30 10.40 6.72
C ILE A 471 30.77 10.20 7.12
N THR A 472 31.00 9.55 8.25
CA THR A 472 32.31 9.24 8.83
C THR A 472 32.28 7.86 9.49
N VAL A 473 33.39 7.12 9.43
CA VAL A 473 33.55 5.87 10.20
C VAL A 473 34.05 6.18 11.61
N VAL A 474 33.47 5.52 12.61
CA VAL A 474 33.98 5.44 13.99
C VAL A 474 34.45 4.00 14.23
N GLY A 475 35.77 3.79 14.24
CA GLY A 475 36.40 2.48 14.37
C GLY A 475 37.65 2.36 13.47
N ASP A 476 38.47 1.35 13.72
CA ASP A 476 39.61 1.01 12.86
C ASP A 476 39.18 -0.01 11.78
N VAL A 477 39.47 0.33 10.52
CA VAL A 477 39.14 -0.48 9.33
C VAL A 477 40.35 -0.66 8.39
N GLY A 478 41.50 -0.08 8.71
CA GLY A 478 42.66 -0.04 7.81
C GLY A 478 43.37 -1.39 7.71
N GLY A 479 43.57 -1.90 6.50
CA GLY A 479 44.21 -3.21 6.27
C GLY A 479 43.34 -4.41 6.67
N ARG A 480 42.03 -4.20 6.87
CA ARG A 480 41.06 -5.21 7.29
C ARG A 480 40.02 -5.51 6.19
N ILE A 481 39.30 -6.61 6.35
CA ILE A 481 38.05 -6.87 5.61
C ILE A 481 36.91 -6.14 6.34
N ALA A 482 36.14 -5.31 5.65
CA ALA A 482 34.93 -4.74 6.22
C ALA A 482 33.73 -5.65 5.92
N ILE A 483 32.96 -6.01 6.95
CA ILE A 483 31.70 -6.78 6.80
C ILE A 483 30.56 -5.91 7.33
N ILE A 484 29.82 -5.27 6.43
CA ILE A 484 28.66 -4.45 6.75
C ILE A 484 27.49 -5.37 7.13
N VAL A 485 26.88 -5.16 8.29
CA VAL A 485 25.74 -5.97 8.78
C VAL A 485 24.49 -5.09 8.95
N ASP A 486 23.39 -5.47 8.29
CA ASP A 486 22.07 -4.85 8.45
C ASP A 486 20.94 -5.91 8.44
N ASP A 487 19.66 -5.52 8.56
CA ASP A 487 18.53 -6.46 8.44
C ASP A 487 17.93 -6.52 7.03
N ILE A 488 17.86 -5.38 6.35
CA ILE A 488 17.23 -5.21 5.04
C ILE A 488 18.19 -4.49 4.09
N ILE A 489 18.42 -5.06 2.91
CA ILE A 489 19.00 -4.36 1.75
C ILE A 489 17.92 -4.20 0.67
N ASP A 490 17.70 -2.96 0.24
CA ASP A 490 16.51 -2.54 -0.50
C ASP A 490 16.89 -1.40 -1.44
N ASP A 491 16.97 -0.18 -0.90
CA ASP A 491 17.74 0.95 -1.44
C ASP A 491 19.23 0.74 -1.09
N VAL A 492 20.14 0.96 -2.04
CA VAL A 492 21.57 0.61 -1.88
C VAL A 492 22.53 1.80 -1.86
N GLU A 493 22.05 3.03 -2.08
CA GLU A 493 22.88 4.25 -2.10
C GLU A 493 23.72 4.39 -0.83
N ASP A 494 23.10 4.24 0.34
CA ASP A 494 23.77 4.23 1.64
C ASP A 494 24.87 3.16 1.75
N PHE A 495 24.63 1.97 1.19
CA PHE A 495 25.56 0.85 1.25
C PHE A 495 26.76 1.09 0.32
N VAL A 496 26.54 1.65 -0.86
CA VAL A 496 27.60 2.08 -1.78
C VAL A 496 28.42 3.23 -1.18
N ALA A 497 27.78 4.29 -0.67
CA ALA A 497 28.47 5.38 0.00
C ALA A 497 29.26 4.91 1.25
N THR A 498 28.72 3.95 2.00
CA THR A 498 29.44 3.28 3.08
C THR A 498 30.66 2.51 2.57
N ALA A 499 30.52 1.78 1.46
CA ALA A 499 31.61 1.01 0.87
C ALA A 499 32.77 1.91 0.39
N GLU A 500 32.50 2.99 -0.33
CA GLU A 500 33.57 3.88 -0.81
C GLU A 500 34.34 4.50 0.37
N ILE A 501 33.66 4.97 1.42
CA ILE A 501 34.32 5.55 2.61
C ILE A 501 35.14 4.50 3.39
N LEU A 502 34.71 3.23 3.39
CA LEU A 502 35.52 2.13 3.95
C LEU A 502 36.76 1.86 3.09
N LYS A 503 36.64 1.94 1.75
CA LYS A 503 37.76 1.79 0.80
C LYS A 503 38.79 2.92 0.95
N GLU A 504 38.33 4.16 1.06
CA GLU A 504 39.16 5.35 1.34
C GLU A 504 39.97 5.21 2.64
N ARG A 505 39.37 4.58 3.66
CA ARG A 505 40.04 4.29 4.95
C ARG A 505 40.84 3.00 4.96
N GLY A 506 41.08 2.40 3.79
CA GLY A 506 42.00 1.27 3.62
C GLY A 506 41.41 -0.11 3.95
N ALA A 507 40.09 -0.27 4.01
CA ALA A 507 39.49 -1.60 3.99
C ALA A 507 39.71 -2.22 2.60
N TYR A 508 40.42 -3.36 2.51
CA TYR A 508 40.82 -3.90 1.20
C TYR A 508 39.70 -4.70 0.52
N LYS A 509 38.84 -5.35 1.31
CA LYS A 509 37.61 -6.03 0.86
C LYS A 509 36.38 -5.56 1.64
N ILE A 510 35.22 -5.58 0.97
CA ILE A 510 33.95 -5.09 1.50
C ILE A 510 32.82 -6.09 1.20
N TYR A 511 32.30 -6.72 2.25
CA TYR A 511 31.16 -7.64 2.21
C TYR A 511 29.92 -6.99 2.82
N ILE A 512 28.74 -7.32 2.31
CA ILE A 512 27.45 -6.98 2.96
C ILE A 512 26.75 -8.26 3.40
N MET A 513 26.20 -8.24 4.61
CA MET A 513 25.37 -9.27 5.22
C MET A 513 24.02 -8.65 5.59
N ALA A 514 22.93 -9.16 5.02
CA ALA A 514 21.57 -8.76 5.40
C ALA A 514 20.64 -9.98 5.44
N THR A 515 19.63 -9.97 6.30
CA THR A 515 18.62 -11.04 6.27
C THR A 515 17.77 -10.92 5.00
N HIS A 516 17.18 -9.75 4.74
CA HIS A 516 16.20 -9.56 3.68
C HIS A 516 16.79 -8.85 2.45
N GLY A 517 16.92 -9.58 1.34
CA GLY A 517 17.29 -9.02 0.03
C GLY A 517 16.09 -8.57 -0.78
N LEU A 518 15.59 -7.35 -0.55
CA LEU A 518 14.53 -6.75 -1.36
C LEU A 518 15.08 -6.29 -2.72
N LEU A 519 16.24 -5.60 -2.67
CA LEU A 519 17.03 -5.22 -3.84
C LEU A 519 16.17 -4.53 -4.92
N SER A 520 15.60 -3.39 -4.54
CA SER A 520 14.59 -2.65 -5.29
C SER A 520 15.20 -1.83 -6.45
N ALA A 521 14.35 -1.47 -7.42
CA ALA A 521 14.71 -0.64 -8.58
C ALA A 521 16.02 -1.10 -9.27
N ASP A 522 17.05 -0.24 -9.27
CA ASP A 522 18.37 -0.40 -9.89
C ASP A 522 19.43 -1.04 -8.98
N ALA A 523 19.06 -1.47 -7.77
CA ALA A 523 20.00 -1.95 -6.74
C ALA A 523 21.05 -2.96 -7.24
N PRO A 524 20.74 -3.99 -8.06
CA PRO A 524 21.75 -4.93 -8.55
C PRO A 524 22.83 -4.27 -9.42
N ARG A 525 22.44 -3.29 -10.24
CA ARG A 525 23.37 -2.55 -11.12
C ARG A 525 24.33 -1.70 -10.27
N LEU A 526 23.80 -0.99 -9.28
CA LEU A 526 24.59 -0.16 -8.37
C LEU A 526 25.55 -0.99 -7.50
N ILE A 527 25.14 -2.19 -7.07
CA ILE A 527 26.04 -3.13 -6.37
C ILE A 527 27.18 -3.57 -7.30
N GLU A 528 26.88 -3.92 -8.57
CA GLU A 528 27.89 -4.34 -9.53
C GLU A 528 28.92 -3.23 -9.84
N GLU A 529 28.44 -1.99 -10.03
CA GLU A 529 29.28 -0.81 -10.33
C GLU A 529 30.13 -0.32 -9.13
N SER A 530 29.77 -0.67 -7.89
CA SER A 530 30.44 -0.19 -6.65
C SER A 530 31.68 -0.98 -6.20
N ALA A 531 32.43 -0.41 -5.25
CA ALA A 531 33.56 -1.07 -4.57
C ALA A 531 33.20 -2.23 -3.62
N ILE A 532 31.93 -2.64 -3.55
CA ILE A 532 31.47 -3.83 -2.81
C ILE A 532 31.99 -5.10 -3.53
N ASP A 533 32.60 -6.02 -2.80
CA ASP A 533 33.07 -7.32 -3.33
C ASP A 533 31.92 -8.34 -3.44
N GLU A 534 31.10 -8.48 -2.40
CA GLU A 534 30.05 -9.50 -2.29
C GLU A 534 28.88 -9.06 -1.40
N VAL A 535 27.65 -9.47 -1.77
CA VAL A 535 26.41 -9.17 -1.04
C VAL A 535 25.69 -10.47 -0.70
N VAL A 536 25.61 -10.79 0.58
CA VAL A 536 25.04 -12.03 1.11
C VAL A 536 23.68 -11.75 1.74
N VAL A 537 22.64 -12.36 1.18
CA VAL A 537 21.24 -12.22 1.62
C VAL A 537 20.61 -13.59 1.88
N THR A 538 19.41 -13.65 2.46
CA THR A 538 18.65 -14.92 2.58
C THR A 538 17.49 -15.02 1.61
N ASN A 539 17.01 -16.23 1.34
CA ASN A 539 15.76 -16.50 0.61
C ASN A 539 14.49 -16.24 1.47
N THR A 540 14.49 -15.16 2.26
CA THR A 540 13.26 -14.62 2.88
C THR A 540 12.42 -13.78 1.91
N VAL A 541 13.02 -13.32 0.82
CA VAL A 541 12.40 -12.59 -0.29
C VAL A 541 12.99 -13.14 -1.61
N PRO A 542 12.18 -13.45 -2.65
CA PRO A 542 12.70 -13.96 -3.92
C PRO A 542 13.51 -12.89 -4.68
N HIS A 543 14.73 -13.25 -5.10
CA HIS A 543 15.66 -12.31 -5.75
C HIS A 543 16.51 -12.94 -6.89
N GLU A 544 15.99 -14.00 -7.54
CA GLU A 544 16.71 -14.68 -8.64
C GLU A 544 16.94 -13.79 -9.86
N VAL A 545 16.03 -12.85 -10.16
CA VAL A 545 16.22 -11.85 -11.22
C VAL A 545 17.41 -10.93 -10.90
N GLN A 546 17.53 -10.51 -9.64
CA GLN A 546 18.61 -9.63 -9.16
C GLN A 546 19.98 -10.33 -9.23
N LYS A 547 20.08 -11.63 -8.87
CA LYS A 547 21.32 -12.42 -9.04
C LYS A 547 21.80 -12.47 -10.49
N LEU A 548 20.87 -12.66 -11.42
CA LEU A 548 21.17 -12.71 -12.85
C LEU A 548 21.61 -11.35 -13.42
N GLN A 549 21.40 -10.27 -12.68
CA GLN A 549 21.90 -8.93 -12.99
C GLN A 549 23.23 -8.61 -12.28
N CYS A 550 23.52 -9.24 -11.14
CA CYS A 550 24.70 -8.98 -10.33
C CYS A 550 25.26 -10.27 -9.67
N PRO A 551 26.34 -10.87 -10.21
CA PRO A 551 26.92 -12.12 -9.69
C PRO A 551 27.58 -11.98 -8.30
N LYS A 552 27.78 -10.75 -7.80
CA LYS A 552 28.18 -10.47 -6.41
C LYS A 552 27.11 -10.87 -5.39
N ILE A 553 25.85 -11.06 -5.80
CA ILE A 553 24.75 -11.45 -4.90
C ILE A 553 24.80 -12.96 -4.63
N LYS A 554 24.96 -13.34 -3.36
CA LYS A 554 24.94 -14.71 -2.84
C LYS A 554 23.74 -14.91 -1.91
N THR A 555 23.29 -16.17 -1.77
CA THR A 555 22.12 -16.49 -0.95
C THR A 555 22.39 -17.60 0.04
N VAL A 556 22.05 -17.34 1.29
CA VAL A 556 22.00 -18.32 2.37
C VAL A 556 20.55 -18.82 2.52
N ASP A 557 20.36 -20.14 2.49
CA ASP A 557 19.04 -20.77 2.55
C ASP A 557 18.55 -20.94 3.99
N VAL A 558 17.47 -20.23 4.35
CA VAL A 558 16.82 -20.31 5.68
C VAL A 558 15.57 -21.18 5.69
N SER A 559 15.24 -21.89 4.60
CA SER A 559 14.06 -22.76 4.57
C SER A 559 14.16 -23.95 5.55
N MET A 560 15.37 -24.31 6.02
CA MET A 560 15.54 -25.26 7.14
C MET A 560 14.93 -24.76 8.45
N ILE A 561 15.20 -23.51 8.85
CA ILE A 561 14.70 -22.97 10.14
C ILE A 561 13.20 -22.67 10.07
N LEU A 562 12.67 -22.29 8.89
CA LEU A 562 11.23 -22.17 8.66
C LEU A 562 10.52 -23.54 8.76
N ALA A 563 11.03 -24.58 8.10
CA ALA A 563 10.47 -25.93 8.18
C ALA A 563 10.50 -26.50 9.60
N GLU A 564 11.61 -26.33 10.32
CA GLU A 564 11.75 -26.79 11.71
C GLU A 564 10.83 -26.01 12.68
N ALA A 565 10.59 -24.72 12.44
CA ALA A 565 9.61 -23.94 13.19
C ALA A 565 8.18 -24.45 12.97
N ILE A 566 7.77 -24.63 11.70
CA ILE A 566 6.46 -25.21 11.34
C ILE A 566 6.26 -26.56 12.01
N ARG A 567 7.27 -27.45 11.92
CA ARG A 567 7.25 -28.79 12.52
C ARG A 567 7.08 -28.73 14.04
N ARG A 568 7.81 -27.85 14.74
CA ARG A 568 7.72 -27.69 16.19
C ARG A 568 6.36 -27.16 16.64
N ILE A 569 5.86 -26.12 15.97
CA ILE A 569 4.55 -25.51 16.30
C ILE A 569 3.40 -26.50 16.07
N HIS A 570 3.45 -27.29 14.99
CA HIS A 570 2.46 -28.34 14.74
C HIS A 570 2.48 -29.44 15.82
N ASN A 571 3.67 -29.86 16.27
CA ASN A 571 3.84 -30.90 17.28
C ASN A 571 3.66 -30.40 18.74
N GLY A 572 3.58 -29.09 18.98
CA GLY A 572 3.62 -28.52 20.33
C GLY A 572 5.00 -28.59 21.01
N GLU A 573 6.08 -28.71 20.24
CA GLU A 573 7.46 -28.78 20.74
C GLU A 573 8.01 -27.39 21.09
N SER A 574 8.97 -27.34 22.03
CA SER A 574 9.60 -26.08 22.41
C SER A 574 10.46 -25.49 21.28
N MET A 575 10.19 -24.23 20.93
CA MET A 575 10.98 -23.43 19.98
C MET A 575 12.37 -23.06 20.52
N ALA A 576 12.61 -23.19 21.83
CA ALA A 576 13.84 -22.75 22.48
C ALA A 576 15.13 -23.38 21.93
N TYR A 577 15.06 -24.54 21.24
CA TYR A 577 16.22 -25.13 20.56
C TYR A 577 16.77 -24.22 19.45
N LEU A 578 15.88 -23.60 18.66
CA LEU A 578 16.25 -22.69 17.57
C LEU A 578 16.96 -21.44 18.10
N PHE A 579 16.67 -21.03 19.34
CA PHE A 579 17.20 -19.84 20.00
C PHE A 579 18.49 -20.07 20.81
N ARG A 580 19.02 -21.29 20.90
CA ARG A 580 20.18 -21.62 21.77
C ARG A 580 21.47 -20.87 21.45
N ASN A 581 21.68 -20.50 20.18
CA ASN A 581 22.92 -19.90 19.69
C ASN A 581 22.73 -18.43 19.24
N ILE A 582 21.71 -17.75 19.75
CA ILE A 582 21.29 -16.40 19.36
C ILE A 582 21.48 -15.43 20.52
N ALA A 583 21.89 -14.19 20.21
CA ALA A 583 22.08 -13.15 21.21
C ALA A 583 20.79 -12.39 21.51
N VAL A 584 20.73 -11.76 22.69
CA VAL A 584 19.58 -10.93 23.11
C VAL A 584 19.44 -9.65 22.25
N ASP A 585 20.53 -9.19 21.63
CA ASP A 585 20.62 -7.96 20.82
C ASP A 585 21.02 -8.18 19.34
N ASP A 586 20.83 -9.40 18.81
CA ASP A 586 20.62 -9.60 17.36
C ASP A 586 19.44 -8.73 16.82
#